data_AF-A0A4Z1BKQ0-F1
#
_entry.id   AF-A0A4Z1BKQ0-F1
#
_cell.length_a   1.000
_cell.length_b   1.000
_cell.length_c   1.000
_cell.angle_alpha   90.00
_cell.angle_beta   90.00
_cell.angle_gamma   90.00
#
_symmetry.space_group_name_H-M   'P 1'
#
loop_
_entity.id
_entity.type
_entity.pdbx_description
1 polymer ?
#
loop_
_entity_poly.entity_id
_entity_poly.type
_entity_poly.pdbx_seq_one_letter_code
_entity_poly.pdbx_strand_id
1 'polypeptide(L)'
;MPLEPDGWRILAAEPLAPVERQAQLLALLAGLSGLLVSALAVGWRQRRQLIRVRLNQNAELERRVAERTEALAHEIDQRRRAQDELREAHESLVHAAKLAVLGRMSTTIVHEVSQPLSALDSTLAAAELHLGAGREARAVASLAAARALLMRMQKMVRNLKSFGARQRADPPEPVDMARVLTAGAEVLA
;
A
#
# COMPACT_ATOMS: atom_id res chain seq x y z
N MET A 1 -11.89 133.46 13.04
CA MET A 1 -12.98 132.46 12.90
C MET A 1 -12.33 131.11 12.64
N PRO A 2 -12.52 130.09 13.48
CA PRO A 2 -11.78 128.83 13.36
C PRO A 2 -12.55 127.77 12.53
N LEU A 3 -11.87 127.35 11.45
CA LEU A 3 -11.65 126.02 10.83
C LEU A 3 -12.80 125.01 10.62
N GLU A 4 -13.01 124.69 9.35
CA GLU A 4 -13.79 123.57 8.77
C GLU A 4 -13.29 122.18 9.22
N PRO A 5 -14.14 121.17 9.46
CA PRO A 5 -13.69 119.79 9.69
C PRO A 5 -13.89 118.93 8.43
N ASP A 6 -12.84 118.96 7.61
CA ASP A 6 -12.12 117.88 6.91
C ASP A 6 -12.79 116.52 6.58
N GLY A 7 -12.40 116.00 5.40
CA GLY A 7 -12.78 114.70 4.87
C GLY A 7 -12.09 113.51 5.54
N TRP A 8 -12.51 113.20 6.76
CA TRP A 8 -12.02 112.03 7.50
C TRP A 8 -12.61 110.72 6.92
N ARG A 9 -11.74 109.87 6.36
CA ARG A 9 -12.05 108.47 6.01
C ARG A 9 -11.57 107.56 7.13
N ILE A 10 -12.50 106.92 7.83
CA ILE A 10 -12.18 105.91 8.84
C ILE A 10 -11.74 104.63 8.13
N LEU A 11 -10.44 104.36 8.13
CA LEU A 11 -9.87 103.07 7.74
C LEU A 11 -9.80 102.20 9.00
N ALA A 12 -10.84 101.39 9.23
CA ALA A 12 -10.82 100.40 10.30
C ALA A 12 -9.98 99.20 9.85
N ALA A 13 -8.81 99.03 10.48
CA ALA A 13 -8.02 97.81 10.32
C ALA A 13 -8.60 96.73 11.23
N GLU A 14 -9.48 95.88 10.70
CA GLU A 14 -9.88 94.66 11.42
C GLU A 14 -8.67 93.71 11.48
N PRO A 15 -8.34 93.15 12.66
CA PRO A 15 -7.23 92.22 12.76
C PRO A 15 -7.54 90.99 11.90
N LEU A 16 -6.61 90.58 11.02
CA LEU A 16 -6.74 89.37 10.18
C LEU A 16 -6.55 88.06 10.99
N ALA A 17 -6.05 88.16 12.21
CA ALA A 17 -5.77 87.04 13.12
C ALA A 17 -6.89 85.99 13.34
N PRO A 18 -8.19 86.33 13.45
CA PRO A 18 -9.27 85.34 13.52
C PRO A 18 -9.48 84.57 12.21
N VAL A 19 -9.32 85.22 11.05
CA VAL A 19 -9.46 84.58 9.73
C VAL A 19 -8.28 83.63 9.46
N GLU A 20 -7.06 84.06 9.81
CA GLU A 20 -5.86 83.23 9.68
C GLU A 20 -5.93 81.98 10.58
N ARG A 21 -6.40 82.12 11.84
CA ARG A 21 -6.58 80.99 12.75
C ARG A 21 -7.61 79.98 12.24
N GLN A 22 -8.74 80.45 11.70
CA GLN A 22 -9.75 79.56 11.11
C GLN A 22 -9.21 78.84 9.86
N ALA A 23 -8.51 79.56 8.99
CA ALA A 23 -7.87 78.98 7.81
C ALA A 23 -6.83 77.90 8.18
N GLN A 24 -6.01 78.15 9.20
CA GLN A 24 -5.04 77.19 9.72
C GLN A 24 -5.70 75.91 10.26
N LEU A 25 -6.79 76.02 11.02
CA LEU A 25 -7.51 74.85 11.56
C LEU A 25 -8.13 74.00 10.45
N LEU A 26 -8.78 74.62 9.46
CA LEU A 26 -9.35 73.92 8.32
C LEU A 26 -8.27 73.25 7.47
N ALA A 27 -7.13 73.92 7.26
CA ALA A 27 -5.99 73.34 6.55
C ALA A 27 -5.41 72.12 7.29
N LEU A 28 -5.29 72.18 8.63
CA LEU A 28 -4.84 71.05 9.44
C LEU A 28 -5.83 69.88 9.39
N LEU A 29 -7.14 70.14 9.52
CA LEU A 29 -8.17 69.09 9.42
C LEU A 29 -8.20 68.46 8.03
N ALA A 30 -8.12 69.26 6.97
CA ALA A 30 -8.04 68.77 5.60
C ALA A 30 -6.79 67.90 5.40
N GLY A 31 -5.64 68.35 5.89
CA GLY A 31 -4.39 67.58 5.86
C GLY A 31 -4.49 66.24 6.60
N LEU A 32 -5.02 66.25 7.82
CA LEU A 32 -5.20 65.03 8.63
C LEU A 32 -6.20 64.06 7.99
N SER A 33 -7.30 64.57 7.45
CA SER A 33 -8.28 63.73 6.75
C SER A 33 -7.70 63.12 5.47
N GLY A 34 -6.91 63.89 4.70
CA GLY A 34 -6.17 63.40 3.54
C GLY A 34 -5.16 62.31 3.92
N LEU A 35 -4.40 62.50 5.01
CA LEU A 35 -3.48 61.49 5.53
C LEU A 35 -4.21 60.22 5.93
N LEU A 36 -5.33 60.33 6.67
CA LEU A 36 -6.14 59.19 7.08
C LEU A 36 -6.69 58.42 5.88
N VAL A 37 -7.29 59.11 4.91
CA VAL A 37 -7.81 58.49 3.67
C VAL A 37 -6.69 57.81 2.89
N SER A 38 -5.51 58.45 2.79
CA SER A 38 -4.36 57.86 2.11
C SER A 38 -3.87 56.59 2.83
N ALA A 39 -3.78 56.60 4.16
CA ALA A 39 -3.35 55.45 4.97
C ALA A 39 -4.33 54.27 4.83
N LEU A 40 -5.63 54.54 4.88
CA LEU A 40 -6.67 53.53 4.64
C LEU A 40 -6.60 52.97 3.22
N ALA A 41 -6.42 53.83 2.22
CA ALA A 41 -6.30 53.41 0.82
C ALA A 41 -5.06 52.54 0.59
N VAL A 42 -3.91 52.89 1.18
CA VAL A 42 -2.68 52.09 1.12
C VAL A 42 -2.86 50.76 1.85
N GLY A 43 -3.39 50.76 3.08
CA GLY A 43 -3.63 49.53 3.84
C GLY A 43 -4.58 48.57 3.14
N TRP A 44 -5.64 49.08 2.50
CA TRP A 44 -6.57 48.27 1.72
C TRP A 44 -5.90 47.67 0.47
N ARG A 45 -5.08 48.45 -0.26
CA ARG A 45 -4.30 47.95 -1.40
C ARG A 45 -3.32 46.86 -0.96
N GLN A 46 -2.58 47.08 0.12
CA GLN A 46 -1.62 46.11 0.67
C GLN A 46 -2.31 44.79 1.07
N ARG A 47 -3.43 44.86 1.81
CA ARG A 47 -4.21 43.67 2.18
C ARG A 47 -4.68 42.89 0.95
N ARG A 48 -5.19 43.58 -0.07
CA ARG A 48 -5.64 42.96 -1.32
C ARG A 48 -4.49 42.27 -2.06
N GLN A 49 -3.32 42.89 -2.12
CA GLN A 49 -2.14 42.29 -2.74
C GLN A 49 -1.67 41.04 -1.98
N LEU A 50 -1.61 41.10 -0.64
CA LEU A 50 -1.20 39.96 0.18
C LEU A 50 -2.14 38.76 0.01
N ILE A 51 -3.46 38.99 0.02
CA ILE A 51 -4.45 37.93 -0.18
C ILE A 51 -4.27 37.29 -1.57
N ARG A 52 -4.08 38.09 -2.63
CA ARG A 52 -3.84 37.57 -3.99
C ARG A 52 -2.60 36.70 -4.06
N VAL A 53 -1.49 37.13 -3.45
CA VAL A 53 -0.25 36.35 -3.43
C VAL A 53 -0.46 35.02 -2.70
N ARG A 54 -1.12 35.03 -1.54
CA ARG A 54 -1.42 33.79 -0.78
C ARG A 54 -2.32 32.84 -1.55
N LEU A 55 -3.34 33.35 -2.23
CA LEU A 55 -4.23 32.52 -3.07
C LEU A 55 -3.47 31.87 -4.23
N ASN A 56 -2.62 32.63 -4.91
CA ASN A 56 -1.79 32.10 -6.00
C ASN A 56 -0.79 31.05 -5.50
N GLN A 57 -0.16 31.29 -4.35
CA GLN A 57 0.73 30.32 -3.71
C GLN A 57 -0.01 29.04 -3.33
N ASN A 58 -1.22 29.15 -2.78
CA ASN A 58 -2.03 28.00 -2.41
C ASN A 58 -2.45 27.20 -3.65
N ALA A 59 -2.97 27.86 -4.69
CA ALA A 59 -3.34 27.19 -5.93
C ALA A 59 -2.16 26.46 -6.60
N GLU A 60 -0.96 27.04 -6.58
CA GLU A 60 0.24 26.38 -7.10
C GLU A 60 0.67 25.19 -6.22
N LEU A 61 0.54 25.28 -4.89
CA LEU A 61 0.78 24.16 -3.99
C LEU A 61 -0.23 23.03 -4.23
N GLU A 62 -1.52 23.35 -4.33
CA GLU A 62 -2.58 22.37 -4.63
C GLU A 62 -2.33 21.69 -5.97
N ARG A 63 -1.93 22.45 -7.00
CA ARG A 63 -1.56 21.88 -8.30
C ARG A 63 -0.38 20.92 -8.19
N ARG A 64 0.69 21.32 -7.49
CA ARG A 64 1.87 20.46 -7.28
C ARG A 64 1.54 19.21 -6.47
N VAL A 65 0.68 19.33 -5.47
CA VAL A 65 0.20 18.18 -4.69
C VAL A 65 -0.57 17.24 -5.60
N ALA A 66 -1.52 17.75 -6.40
CA ALA A 66 -2.28 16.93 -7.34
C ALA A 66 -1.37 16.22 -8.36
N GLU A 67 -0.44 16.94 -8.99
CA GLU A 67 0.55 16.38 -9.93
C GLU A 67 1.40 15.28 -9.28
N ARG A 68 1.86 15.49 -8.03
CA ARG A 68 2.66 14.50 -7.29
C ARG A 68 1.83 13.31 -6.84
N THR A 69 0.59 13.52 -6.43
CA THR A 69 -0.32 12.44 -6.04
C THR A 69 -0.67 11.55 -7.23
N GLU A 70 -0.92 12.15 -8.40
CA GLU A 70 -1.15 11.40 -9.64
C GLU A 70 0.08 10.60 -10.05
N ALA A 71 1.26 11.23 -10.06
CA ALA A 71 2.52 10.54 -10.36
C ALA A 71 2.78 9.37 -9.40
N LEU A 72 2.57 9.57 -8.10
CA LEU A 72 2.75 8.53 -7.09
C LEU A 72 1.72 7.40 -7.26
N ALA A 73 0.47 7.71 -7.57
CA ALA A 73 -0.55 6.71 -7.83
C ALA A 73 -0.18 5.84 -9.04
N HIS A 74 0.35 6.45 -10.10
CA HIS A 74 0.84 5.73 -11.26
C HIS A 74 2.03 4.83 -10.93
N GLU A 75 3.01 5.33 -10.17
CA GLU A 75 4.17 4.55 -9.72
C GLU A 75 3.74 3.35 -8.84
N ILE A 76 2.77 3.54 -7.94
CA ILE A 76 2.21 2.46 -7.13
C ILE A 76 1.57 1.39 -7.99
N ASP A 77 0.78 1.78 -9.00
CA ASP A 77 0.15 0.84 -9.92
C ASP A 77 1.19 0.04 -10.72
N GLN A 78 2.20 0.72 -11.28
CA GLN A 78 3.31 0.06 -11.97
C GLN A 78 4.06 -0.90 -11.05
N ARG A 79 4.36 -0.49 -9.82
CA ARG A 79 5.04 -1.33 -8.83
C ARG A 79 4.21 -2.56 -8.48
N ARG A 80 2.90 -2.42 -8.30
CA ARG A 80 2.00 -3.55 -8.02
C ARG A 80 2.03 -4.57 -9.16
N ARG A 81 1.91 -4.12 -10.41
CA ARG A 81 1.99 -5.00 -11.59
C ARG A 81 3.31 -5.76 -11.64
N ALA A 82 4.43 -5.06 -11.44
CA ALA A 82 5.75 -5.69 -11.41
C ALA A 82 5.91 -6.70 -10.26
N GLN A 83 5.30 -6.43 -9.10
CA GLN A 83 5.29 -7.38 -7.98
C GLN A 83 4.47 -8.63 -8.28
N ASP A 84 3.33 -8.48 -8.94
CA ASP A 84 2.48 -9.62 -9.34
C ASP A 84 3.19 -10.49 -10.40
N GLU A 85 3.81 -9.87 -11.40
CA GLU A 85 4.63 -10.58 -12.40
C GLU A 85 5.80 -11.33 -11.74
N LEU A 86 6.52 -10.68 -10.81
CA LEU A 86 7.60 -11.32 -10.08
C LEU A 86 7.11 -12.52 -9.26
N ARG A 87 5.94 -12.41 -8.65
CA ARG A 87 5.34 -13.50 -7.88
C ARG A 87 4.99 -14.68 -8.78
N GLU A 88 4.37 -14.44 -9.93
CA GLU A 88 4.04 -15.50 -10.89
C GLU A 88 5.29 -16.19 -11.45
N ALA A 89 6.33 -15.41 -11.76
CA ALA A 89 7.63 -15.93 -12.20
C ALA A 89 8.27 -16.80 -11.11
N HIS A 90 8.26 -16.35 -9.85
CA HIS A 90 8.79 -17.11 -8.73
C HIS A 90 8.04 -18.43 -8.51
N GLU A 91 6.70 -18.42 -8.54
CA GLU A 91 5.90 -19.65 -8.42
C GLU A 91 6.21 -20.64 -9.56
N SER A 92 6.41 -20.13 -10.77
CA SER A 92 6.79 -20.95 -11.93
C SER A 92 8.22 -21.51 -11.79
N LEU A 93 9.18 -20.72 -11.28
CA LEU A 93 10.54 -21.18 -10.99
C LEU A 93 10.57 -22.25 -9.90
N VAL A 94 9.81 -22.07 -8.82
CA VAL A 94 9.70 -23.08 -7.75
C VAL A 94 9.15 -24.40 -8.33
N HIS A 95 8.13 -24.32 -9.18
CA HIS A 95 7.58 -25.51 -9.83
C HIS A 95 8.60 -26.18 -10.76
N ALA A 96 9.30 -25.41 -11.60
CA ALA A 96 10.36 -25.92 -12.45
C ALA A 96 11.49 -26.58 -11.64
N ALA A 97 11.88 -25.99 -10.51
CA ALA A 97 12.87 -26.55 -9.60
C ALA A 97 12.41 -27.89 -9.00
N LYS A 98 11.14 -28.00 -8.56
CA LYS A 98 10.55 -29.26 -8.09
C LYS A 98 10.62 -30.36 -9.16
N LEU A 99 10.25 -30.03 -10.40
CA LEU A 99 10.32 -30.96 -11.53
C LEU A 99 11.76 -31.34 -11.88
N ALA A 100 12.71 -30.39 -11.84
CA ALA A 100 14.12 -30.66 -12.09
C ALA A 100 14.72 -31.61 -11.04
N VAL A 101 14.34 -31.47 -9.76
CA VAL A 101 14.72 -32.41 -8.69
C VAL A 101 14.16 -33.79 -8.97
N LEU A 102 12.87 -33.90 -9.32
CA LEU A 102 12.26 -35.17 -9.70
C LEU A 102 12.97 -35.82 -10.89
N GLY A 103 13.36 -35.04 -11.89
CA GLY A 103 14.14 -35.51 -13.05
C GLY A 103 15.52 -36.03 -12.64
N ARG A 104 16.28 -35.26 -11.84
CA ARG A 104 17.61 -35.67 -11.35
C ARG A 104 17.55 -36.93 -10.47
N MET A 105 16.48 -37.07 -9.70
CA MET A 105 16.28 -38.23 -8.82
C MET A 105 15.54 -39.37 -9.53
N SER A 106 15.20 -39.25 -10.83
CA SER A 106 14.37 -40.24 -11.53
C SER A 106 14.97 -41.64 -11.48
N THR A 107 16.29 -41.77 -11.68
CA THR A 107 17.00 -43.06 -11.55
C THR A 107 16.87 -43.62 -10.13
N THR A 108 17.07 -42.80 -9.09
CA THR A 108 16.90 -43.20 -7.69
C THR A 108 15.46 -43.62 -7.40
N ILE A 109 14.47 -42.87 -7.89
CA ILE A 109 13.05 -43.19 -7.73
C ILE A 109 12.72 -44.53 -8.39
N VAL A 110 13.24 -44.77 -9.60
CA VAL A 110 13.08 -46.06 -10.29
C VAL A 110 13.66 -47.17 -9.42
N HIS A 111 14.86 -47.00 -8.86
CA HIS A 111 15.45 -48.00 -7.97
C HIS A 111 14.63 -48.21 -6.68
N GLU A 112 14.16 -47.15 -6.03
CA GLU A 112 13.34 -47.23 -4.81
C GLU A 112 11.95 -47.86 -5.06
N VAL A 113 11.39 -47.74 -6.27
CA VAL A 113 10.13 -48.38 -6.66
C VAL A 113 10.35 -49.84 -7.08
N SER A 114 11.46 -50.12 -7.77
CA SER A 114 11.82 -51.49 -8.17
C SER A 114 12.08 -52.39 -6.96
N GLN A 115 12.70 -51.89 -5.88
CA GLN A 115 12.97 -52.66 -4.67
C GLN A 115 11.73 -53.32 -4.02
N PRO A 116 10.67 -52.59 -3.63
CA PRO A 116 9.47 -53.17 -3.04
C PRO A 116 8.67 -53.99 -4.07
N LEU A 117 8.81 -53.70 -5.37
CA LEU A 117 8.18 -54.51 -6.42
C LEU A 117 8.81 -55.91 -6.49
N SER A 118 10.14 -56.01 -6.48
CA SER A 118 10.83 -57.29 -6.43
C SER A 118 10.54 -58.05 -5.12
N ALA A 119 10.43 -57.34 -4.00
CA ALA A 119 10.02 -57.95 -2.74
C ALA A 119 8.57 -58.47 -2.81
N LEU A 120 7.65 -57.70 -3.39
CA LEU A 120 6.25 -58.10 -3.59
C LEU A 120 6.16 -59.39 -4.41
N ASP A 121 6.87 -59.44 -5.54
CA ASP A 121 6.94 -60.62 -6.41
C ASP A 121 7.44 -61.86 -5.66
N SER A 122 8.55 -61.72 -4.91
CA SER A 122 9.08 -62.81 -4.06
C SER A 122 8.09 -63.25 -2.98
N THR A 123 7.32 -62.31 -2.41
CA THR A 123 6.34 -62.60 -1.36
C THR A 123 5.12 -63.34 -1.94
N LEU A 124 4.71 -63.00 -3.16
CA LEU A 124 3.65 -63.69 -3.88
C LEU A 124 4.08 -65.11 -4.28
N ALA A 125 5.28 -65.28 -4.82
CA ALA A 125 5.84 -66.60 -5.12
C ALA A 125 5.92 -67.49 -3.86
N ALA A 126 6.29 -66.92 -2.71
CA ALA A 126 6.27 -67.64 -1.42
C ALA A 126 4.83 -68.03 -1.00
N ALA A 127 3.83 -67.19 -1.27
CA ALA A 127 2.44 -67.52 -1.01
C ALA A 127 1.97 -68.71 -1.86
N GLU A 128 2.31 -68.73 -3.16
CA GLU A 128 2.00 -69.85 -4.07
C GLU A 128 2.64 -71.17 -3.60
N LEU A 129 3.92 -71.13 -3.21
CA LEU A 129 4.62 -72.29 -2.66
C LEU A 129 3.97 -72.80 -1.36
N HIS A 130 3.53 -71.90 -0.47
CA HIS A 130 2.84 -72.29 0.75
C HIS A 130 1.47 -72.92 0.50
N LEU A 131 0.71 -72.40 -0.48
CA LEU A 131 -0.57 -73.00 -0.90
C LEU A 131 -0.37 -74.40 -1.49
N GLY A 132 0.60 -74.56 -2.39
CA GLY A 132 0.92 -75.87 -2.99
C GLY A 132 1.39 -76.91 -1.97
N ALA A 133 1.98 -76.48 -0.86
CA ALA A 133 2.40 -77.34 0.25
C ALA A 133 1.34 -77.56 1.34
N GLY A 134 0.10 -77.07 1.16
CA GLY A 134 -0.98 -77.20 2.15
C GLY A 134 -0.78 -76.36 3.42
N ARG A 135 0.11 -75.37 3.41
CA ARG A 135 0.46 -74.52 4.56
C ARG A 135 -0.36 -73.24 4.56
N GLU A 136 -1.67 -73.38 4.69
CA GLU A 136 -2.66 -72.30 4.48
C GLU A 136 -2.40 -71.06 5.37
N ALA A 137 -2.09 -71.26 6.65
CA ALA A 137 -1.77 -70.16 7.57
C ALA A 137 -0.55 -69.33 7.12
N ARG A 138 0.47 -69.96 6.52
CA ARG A 138 1.66 -69.26 5.99
C ARG A 138 1.36 -68.55 4.66
N ALA A 139 0.48 -69.11 3.83
CA ALA A 139 0.02 -68.45 2.63
C ALA A 139 -0.74 -67.16 2.95
N VAL A 140 -1.66 -67.19 3.91
CA VAL A 140 -2.40 -66.01 4.38
C VAL A 140 -1.45 -64.93 4.90
N ALA A 141 -0.44 -65.31 5.71
CA ALA A 141 0.57 -64.37 6.20
C ALA A 141 1.39 -63.74 5.04
N SER A 142 1.74 -64.52 4.02
CA SER A 142 2.49 -64.05 2.84
C SER A 142 1.66 -63.05 2.02
N LEU A 143 0.36 -63.34 1.82
CA LEU A 143 -0.58 -62.42 1.15
C LEU A 143 -0.79 -61.12 1.94
N ALA A 144 -0.85 -61.19 3.27
CA ALA A 144 -0.95 -60.01 4.13
C ALA A 144 0.31 -59.13 4.00
N ALA A 145 1.51 -59.74 3.98
CA ALA A 145 2.77 -59.03 3.76
C ALA A 145 2.83 -58.38 2.36
N ALA A 146 2.40 -59.09 1.32
CA ALA A 146 2.28 -58.56 -0.03
C ALA A 146 1.35 -57.32 -0.08
N ARG A 147 0.18 -57.39 0.58
CA ARG A 147 -0.75 -56.25 0.68
C ARG A 147 -0.12 -55.05 1.40
N ALA A 148 0.66 -55.28 2.46
CA ALA A 148 1.36 -54.20 3.18
C ALA A 148 2.42 -53.52 2.30
N LEU A 149 3.19 -54.28 1.51
CA LEU A 149 4.15 -53.74 0.54
C LEU A 149 3.44 -52.89 -0.52
N LEU A 150 2.32 -53.37 -1.06
CA LEU A 150 1.51 -52.61 -2.03
C LEU A 150 1.02 -51.28 -1.44
N MET A 151 0.51 -51.26 -0.21
CA MET A 151 0.07 -50.02 0.45
C MET A 151 1.21 -49.02 0.63
N ARG A 152 2.41 -49.49 0.96
CA ARG A 152 3.62 -48.67 1.04
C ARG A 152 4.00 -48.07 -0.31
N MET A 153 3.99 -48.87 -1.38
CA MET A 153 4.26 -48.39 -2.75
C MET A 153 3.25 -47.33 -3.18
N GLN A 154 1.96 -47.55 -2.92
CA GLN A 154 0.92 -46.56 -3.22
C GLN A 154 1.14 -45.25 -2.46
N LYS A 155 1.58 -45.29 -1.20
CA LYS A 155 1.93 -44.09 -0.43
C LYS A 155 3.11 -43.34 -1.05
N MET A 156 4.15 -44.05 -1.47
CA MET A 156 5.33 -43.47 -2.13
C MET A 156 4.95 -42.76 -3.44
N VAL A 157 4.15 -43.41 -4.29
CA VAL A 157 3.65 -42.81 -5.56
C VAL A 157 2.79 -41.57 -5.30
N ARG A 158 1.92 -41.59 -4.28
CA ARG A 158 1.12 -40.41 -3.91
C ARG A 158 2.00 -39.23 -3.48
N ASN A 159 3.03 -39.48 -2.68
CA ASN A 159 3.95 -38.45 -2.23
C ASN A 159 4.75 -37.85 -3.41
N LEU A 160 5.17 -38.68 -4.36
CA LEU A 160 5.86 -38.20 -5.56
C LEU A 160 4.96 -37.32 -6.43
N LYS A 161 3.71 -37.76 -6.62
CA LYS A 161 2.69 -37.02 -7.36
C LYS A 161 2.36 -35.69 -6.67
N SER A 162 2.27 -35.65 -5.34
CA SER A 162 1.97 -34.42 -4.59
C SER A 162 3.14 -33.42 -4.62
N PHE A 163 4.38 -33.89 -4.64
CA PHE A 163 5.56 -33.04 -4.76
C PHE A 163 5.64 -32.33 -6.12
N GLY A 164 5.30 -33.04 -7.20
CA GLY A 164 5.27 -32.49 -8.57
C GLY A 164 4.00 -31.72 -8.93
N ALA A 165 2.91 -31.86 -8.15
CA ALA A 165 1.65 -31.18 -8.45
C ALA A 165 1.75 -29.66 -8.21
N ARG A 166 1.19 -28.89 -9.15
CA ARG A 166 0.94 -27.45 -8.94
C ARG A 166 -0.27 -27.34 -8.01
N GLN A 167 -0.05 -27.26 -6.70
CA GLN A 167 -1.12 -26.94 -5.76
C GLN A 167 -1.64 -25.55 -6.10
N ARG A 168 -2.88 -25.47 -6.56
CA ARG A 168 -3.65 -24.23 -6.44
C ARG A 168 -3.84 -24.04 -4.94
N ALA A 169 -3.27 -22.97 -4.40
CA ALA A 169 -3.73 -22.50 -3.11
C ALA A 169 -5.22 -22.17 -3.29
N ASP A 170 -6.08 -22.83 -2.51
CA ASP A 170 -7.46 -22.40 -2.43
C ASP A 170 -7.49 -20.93 -1.99
N PRO A 171 -8.50 -20.14 -2.43
CA PRO A 171 -8.65 -18.78 -1.95
C PRO A 171 -8.64 -18.80 -0.42
N PRO A 172 -7.90 -17.89 0.24
CA PRO A 172 -7.85 -17.87 1.69
C PRO A 172 -9.28 -17.71 2.23
N GLU A 173 -9.78 -18.78 2.86
CA GLU A 173 -11.07 -18.79 3.53
C GLU A 173 -10.91 -18.24 4.96
N PRO A 174 -11.93 -17.57 5.53
CA PRO A 174 -11.91 -17.21 6.94
C PRO A 174 -11.79 -18.47 7.81
N VAL A 175 -10.65 -18.63 8.47
CA VAL A 175 -10.40 -19.75 9.38
C VAL A 175 -10.60 -19.30 10.82
N ASP A 176 -11.35 -20.09 11.60
CA ASP A 176 -11.47 -19.92 13.04
C ASP A 176 -10.15 -20.29 13.73
N MET A 177 -9.41 -19.27 14.16
CA MET A 177 -8.12 -19.43 14.85
C MET A 177 -8.25 -20.19 16.18
N ALA A 178 -9.38 -20.09 16.88
CA ALA A 178 -9.60 -20.83 18.12
C ALA A 178 -9.66 -22.34 17.84
N ARG A 179 -10.30 -22.72 16.74
CA ARG A 179 -10.37 -24.11 16.27
C ARG A 179 -9.00 -24.65 15.82
N VAL A 180 -8.17 -23.82 15.20
CA VAL A 180 -6.80 -24.21 14.80
C VAL A 180 -5.91 -24.41 16.02
N LEU A 181 -6.00 -23.53 17.01
CA LEU A 181 -5.19 -23.63 18.23
C LEU A 181 -5.58 -24.84 19.09
N THR A 182 -6.87 -25.15 19.19
CA THR A 182 -7.34 -26.35 19.91
C THR A 182 -6.94 -27.63 19.20
N ALA A 183 -7.15 -27.72 17.88
CA ALA A 183 -6.69 -28.87 17.09
C ALA A 183 -5.16 -29.06 17.16
N GLY A 184 -4.39 -27.96 17.19
CA GLY A 184 -2.94 -28.02 17.37
C GLY A 184 -2.52 -28.50 18.77
N ALA A 185 -3.26 -28.10 19.82
CA ALA A 185 -3.01 -28.54 21.19
C ALA A 185 -3.31 -30.04 21.38
N GLU A 186 -4.32 -30.60 20.71
CA GLU A 186 -4.64 -32.03 20.75
C GLU A 186 -3.57 -32.92 20.08
N VAL A 187 -2.84 -32.40 19.09
CA VAL A 187 -1.74 -33.14 18.42
C VAL A 187 -0.46 -33.15 19.26
N LEU A 188 -0.32 -32.22 20.21
CA LEU A 188 0.83 -32.11 21.12
C LEU A 188 0.61 -32.80 22.48
N ALA A 189 -0.59 -33.31 22.74
CA ALA A 189 -0.95 -34.09 23.93
C ALA A 189 -0.86 -35.60 23.65
#